data_AF-D4I1D2-F1
#
_entry.id   AF-D4I1D2-F1
#
_cell.length_a   1.000
_cell.length_b   1.000
_cell.length_c   1.000
_cell.angle_alpha   90.00
_cell.angle_beta   90.00
_cell.angle_gamma   90.00
#
_symmetry.space_group_name_H-M   'P 1'
#
loop_
_entity.id
_entity.type
_entity.pdbx_description
1 polymer ?
#
loop_
_entity_poly.entity_id
_entity_poly.type
_entity_poly.pdbx_seq_one_letter_code
_entity_poly.pdbx_strand_id
1 'polypeptide(L)' 'MPKQDNKFVNTSKQQHYELEDWLYRNNFSKKHDNVDEVRKIINTKIKKGVTSHNIKWAELDGALETNPEWFALLVAPGK' A
#
# COMPACT_ATOMS: atom_id res chain seq x y z
N MET A 1 11.12 -6.45 7.02
CA MET A 1 12.33 -6.07 6.24
C MET A 1 13.19 -5.18 7.11
N PRO A 2 14.51 -5.39 7.19
CA PRO A 2 15.41 -4.42 7.81
C PRO A 2 15.61 -3.25 6.84
N LYS A 3 15.23 -2.05 7.27
CA LYS A 3 15.75 -0.75 6.81
C LYS A 3 15.72 -0.50 5.29
N GLN A 4 14.57 -0.08 4.77
CA GLN A 4 14.51 0.71 3.54
C GLN A 4 13.63 1.95 3.75
N ASP A 5 13.98 2.76 4.75
CA ASP A 5 13.37 4.08 5.03
C ASP A 5 13.43 5.08 3.86
N ASN A 6 14.22 4.78 2.82
CA ASN A 6 14.39 5.62 1.63
C ASN A 6 13.79 5.03 0.36
N LYS A 7 13.12 3.87 0.41
CA LYS A 7 12.47 3.32 -0.78
C LYS A 7 11.05 3.87 -0.90
N PHE A 8 10.77 4.50 -2.04
CA PHE A 8 9.44 5.00 -2.35
C PHE A 8 8.52 3.84 -2.72
N VAL A 9 7.25 3.91 -2.31
CA VAL A 9 6.22 3.00 -2.78
C VAL A 9 6.00 3.27 -4.25
N ASN A 10 6.43 2.31 -5.07
CA ASN A 10 6.25 2.44 -6.50
C ASN A 10 4.87 1.93 -6.87
N THR A 11 3.95 2.86 -7.14
CA THR A 11 2.60 2.54 -7.61
C THR A 11 2.54 2.23 -9.11
N SER A 12 3.68 2.10 -9.78
CA SER A 12 3.73 1.80 -11.22
C SER A 12 3.42 0.33 -11.48
N LYS A 13 2.75 0.03 -12.61
CA LYS A 13 2.36 -1.32 -13.02
C LYS A 13 3.54 -2.33 -13.06
N GLN A 14 4.76 -1.85 -13.27
CA GLN A 14 5.98 -2.68 -13.32
C GLN A 14 6.46 -3.20 -11.96
N GLN A 15 6.01 -2.64 -10.83
CA GLN A 15 6.47 -3.01 -9.49
C GLN A 15 5.35 -3.54 -8.58
N HIS A 16 4.32 -4.18 -9.17
CA HIS A 16 3.20 -4.80 -8.44
C HIS A 16 3.68 -5.78 -7.34
N TYR A 17 4.78 -6.49 -7.57
CA TYR A 17 5.34 -7.46 -6.62
C TYR A 17 5.67 -6.88 -5.24
N GLU A 18 6.06 -5.61 -5.13
CA GLU A 18 6.39 -5.01 -3.84
C GLU A 18 5.13 -4.69 -3.02
N LEU A 19 4.08 -4.22 -3.69
CA LEU A 19 2.77 -4.00 -3.07
C LEU A 19 2.13 -5.33 -2.66
N GLU A 20 2.27 -6.37 -3.48
CA GLU A 20 1.83 -7.72 -3.14
C GLU A 20 2.58 -8.30 -1.93
N ASP A 21 3.89 -8.08 -1.83
CA ASP A 21 4.67 -8.51 -0.66
C ASP A 21 4.23 -7.76 0.61
N TRP A 22 3.99 -6.45 0.49
CA TRP A 22 3.48 -5.64 1.60
C TRP A 22 2.08 -6.09 2.04
N LEU A 23 1.16 -6.33 1.09
CA LEU A 23 -0.17 -6.87 1.38
C LEU A 23 -0.08 -8.18 2.16
N TYR A 24 0.73 -9.11 1.68
CA TYR A 24 0.88 -10.42 2.30
C TYR A 24 1.45 -10.35 3.71
N ARG A 25 2.43 -9.49 3.97
CA ARG A 25 2.97 -9.26 5.31
C ARG A 25 1.95 -8.69 6.28
N ASN A 26 1.03 -7.88 5.78
CA ASN A 26 -0.04 -7.27 6.55
C ASN A 26 -1.31 -8.15 6.60
N ASN A 27 -1.21 -9.45 6.30
CA ASN A 27 -2.33 -10.40 6.27
C ASN A 27 -3.45 -10.01 5.30
N PHE A 28 -3.09 -9.41 4.16
CA PHE A 28 -3.98 -9.16 3.04
C PHE A 28 -3.67 -10.07 1.84
N SER A 29 -4.67 -10.27 1.00
CA SER A 29 -4.55 -11.04 -0.24
C SER A 29 -3.70 -10.28 -1.26
N LYS A 30 -2.89 -11.00 -2.04
CA LYS A 30 -2.11 -10.48 -3.17
C LYS A 30 -2.97 -10.25 -4.43
N LYS A 31 -4.30 -10.25 -4.30
CA LYS A 31 -5.23 -10.04 -5.42
C LYS A 31 -5.01 -8.66 -6.05
N HIS A 32 -5.18 -8.59 -7.36
CA HIS A 32 -5.05 -7.33 -8.10
C HIS A 32 -6.00 -6.25 -7.57
N ASP A 33 -7.21 -6.62 -7.15
CA ASP A 33 -8.17 -5.72 -6.48
C ASP A 33 -7.58 -5.07 -5.23
N ASN A 34 -6.91 -5.83 -4.36
CA ASN A 34 -6.29 -5.28 -3.16
C ASN A 34 -5.14 -4.33 -3.52
N VAL A 35 -4.34 -4.67 -4.53
CA VAL A 35 -3.25 -3.79 -5.01
C VAL A 35 -3.83 -2.48 -5.56
N ASP A 36 -4.92 -2.54 -6.33
CA ASP A 36 -5.59 -1.36 -6.87
C ASP A 36 -6.22 -0.51 -5.75
N GLU A 37 -6.84 -1.15 -4.74
CA GLU A 37 -7.37 -0.43 -3.58
C GLU A 37 -6.27 0.22 -2.74
N VAL A 38 -5.17 -0.46 -2.44
CA VAL A 38 -4.01 0.18 -1.77
C VAL A 38 -3.53 1.37 -2.60
N ARG A 39 -3.45 1.23 -3.92
CA ARG A 39 -3.05 2.32 -4.81
C ARG A 39 -4.04 3.48 -4.77
N LYS A 40 -5.34 3.22 -4.70
CA LYS A 40 -6.36 4.26 -4.51
C LYS A 40 -6.24 4.92 -3.15
N ILE A 41 -6.07 4.17 -2.07
CA ILE A 41 -5.87 4.69 -0.71
C ILE A 41 -4.64 5.60 -0.69
N ILE A 42 -3.52 5.16 -1.27
CA ILE A 42 -2.32 5.97 -1.40
C ILE A 42 -2.61 7.26 -2.16
N ASN A 43 -3.24 7.19 -3.33
CA ASN A 43 -3.49 8.38 -4.15
C ASN A 43 -4.52 9.34 -3.52
N THR A 44 -5.55 8.82 -2.86
CA THR A 44 -6.67 9.62 -2.35
C THR A 44 -6.51 10.06 -0.90
N LYS A 45 -6.03 9.17 -0.02
CA LYS A 45 -5.89 9.44 1.42
C LYS A 45 -4.50 10.00 1.75
N ILE A 46 -3.44 9.32 1.31
CA ILE A 46 -2.06 9.71 1.64
C ILE A 46 -1.61 10.91 0.80
N LYS A 47 -1.67 10.79 -0.52
CA LYS A 47 -1.26 11.85 -1.47
C LYS A 47 -2.31 12.94 -1.64
N LYS A 48 -3.53 12.78 -1.12
CA LYS A 48 -4.65 13.75 -1.24
C LYS A 48 -4.89 14.23 -2.69
N GLY A 49 -4.71 13.36 -3.67
CA GLY A 49 -4.85 13.66 -5.10
C GLY A 49 -3.57 14.15 -5.80
N VAL A 50 -2.45 14.30 -5.09
CA VAL A 50 -1.17 14.75 -5.67
C VAL A 50 -0.39 13.56 -6.22
N THR A 51 -0.63 13.20 -7.47
CA THR A 51 0.01 12.04 -8.14
C THR A 51 1.54 12.15 -8.24
N SER A 52 2.09 13.37 -8.27
CA SER A 52 3.54 13.65 -8.34
C SER A 52 4.28 13.42 -7.01
N HIS A 53 3.58 13.25 -5.90
CA HIS A 53 4.22 13.02 -4.61
C HIS A 53 4.68 11.56 -4.51
N ASN A 54 5.93 11.30 -4.19
CA ASN A 54 6.39 9.93 -3.93
C ASN A 54 6.23 9.64 -2.44
N ILE A 55 5.42 8.63 -2.10
CA ILE A 55 5.25 8.20 -0.70
C ILE A 55 6.30 7.15 -0.36
N LYS A 56 6.69 7.06 0.90
CA LYS A 56 7.61 6.02 1.39
C LYS A 56 6.85 4.83 1.95
N TRP A 57 7.49 3.66 2.01
CA TRP A 57 6.89 2.50 2.66
C TRP A 57 6.55 2.76 4.13
N ALA A 58 7.41 3.51 4.85
CA ALA A 58 7.14 3.92 6.23
C ALA A 58 5.88 4.78 6.37
N GLU A 59 5.58 5.64 5.39
CA GLU A 59 4.34 6.45 5.38
C GLU A 59 3.11 5.56 5.16
N LEU A 60 3.23 4.54 4.31
CA LEU A 60 2.15 3.57 4.07
C LEU A 60 1.90 2.70 5.32
N ASP A 61 2.96 2.23 5.96
CA ASP A 61 2.89 1.44 7.19
C ASP A 61 2.30 2.27 8.33
N GLY A 62 2.82 3.48 8.54
CA GLY A 62 2.28 4.41 9.54
C GLY A 62 0.82 4.76 9.27
N ALA A 63 0.41 4.91 8.02
CA ALA A 63 -0.99 5.10 7.65
C ALA A 63 -1.86 3.89 7.99
N LEU A 64 -1.37 2.67 7.82
CA LEU A 64 -2.08 1.45 8.24
C LEU A 64 -2.23 1.39 9.75
N GLU A 65 -1.18 1.75 10.51
CA GLU A 65 -1.21 1.75 11.97
C GLU A 65 -2.12 2.86 12.54
N THR A 66 -2.09 4.06 11.97
CA THR A 66 -2.91 5.19 12.45
C THR A 66 -4.34 5.18 11.92
N ASN A 67 -4.56 4.69 10.69
CA ASN A 67 -5.85 4.73 10.00
C ASN A 67 -6.19 3.37 9.37
N PRO A 68 -6.34 2.30 10.17
CA PRO A 68 -6.67 0.96 9.65
C PRO A 68 -8.01 0.93 8.91
N GLU A 69 -8.91 1.87 9.20
CA GLU A 69 -10.19 2.06 8.52
C GLU A 69 -10.05 2.31 7.02
N TRP A 70 -8.96 2.94 6.56
CA TRP A 70 -8.75 3.17 5.12
C TRP A 70 -8.51 1.86 4.39
N PHE A 71 -7.95 0.87 5.07
CA PHE A 71 -7.57 -0.44 4.55
C PHE A 71 -8.64 -1.50 4.83
N ALA A 72 -9.79 -1.12 5.41
CA ALA A 72 -10.88 -2.05 5.72
C ALA A 72 -11.50 -2.71 4.48
N LEU A 73 -11.32 -2.11 3.30
CA LEU A 73 -11.76 -2.68 2.01
C LEU A 73 -10.84 -3.80 1.51
N LEU A 74 -9.63 -3.95 2.09
CA LEU A 74 -8.70 -4.99 1.68
C LEU A 74 -9.16 -6.36 2.15
N VAL A 75 -9.13 -7.32 1.24
CA VAL A 75 -9.54 -8.69 1.51
C VAL A 75 -8.39 -9.49 2.10
N ALA A 76 -8.64 -10.27 3.16
CA ALA A 76 -7.67 -11.21 3.72
C ALA A 76 -7.28 -12.32 2.72
N PRO A 77 -6.07 -12.91 2.82
CA PRO A 77 -5.66 -14.01 1.95
C PRO A 77 -6.57 -15.22 2.19
N GLY A 78 -7.11 -15.80 1.11
CA GLY A 78 -7.93 -17.02 1.16
C GLY A 78 -9.46 -16.83 1.17
N LYS A 79 -9.97 -15.60 1.08
CA LYS A 79 -11.40 -15.32 0.82
C LYS A 79 -11.69 -15.13 -0.67
#